data_AF-A0A256XSM9-F1
#
_entry.id   AF-A0A256XSM9-F1
#
_cell.length_a   1.000
_cell.length_b   1.000
_cell.length_c   1.000
_cell.angle_alpha   90.00
_cell.angle_beta   90.00
_cell.angle_gamma   90.00
#
_symmetry.space_group_name_H-M   'P 1'
#
loop_
_entity.id
_entity.type
_entity.pdbx_description
1 polymer ?
#
loop_
_entity_poly.entity_id
_entity_poly.type
_entity_poly.pdbx_seq_one_letter_code
_entity_poly.pdbx_strand_id
1 'polypeptide(L)'
;MISTNATTLFYMKPSLRGYSIEEIAENLLIMKGFEIKERRKDIVVGGVPIAEIDILAEKEGELYAIEVKAGRVSLTDIRQVYANAVLINAKPLIIGRGYSDKASEEAAKALNIDVIILDDYLSFTSLEELEASIDQVIVKNLLELFSFNIKNITSIDLKTIDVLANSKTFSEAADRLSVDKRTLGNIIKDMRERGILTFTRSFNTIRLQANIISKLAFFYMLINKIYKNTLKEA
;
A
#
# COMPACT_ATOMS: atom_id res chain seq x y z
N MET A 1 -2.69 48.87 16.02
CA MET A 1 -3.06 48.81 14.59
C MET A 1 -1.82 48.44 13.80
N ILE A 2 -1.77 47.20 13.29
CA ILE A 2 -1.33 46.83 11.94
C ILE A 2 -1.68 45.34 11.82
N SER A 3 -2.53 45.09 10.82
CA SER A 3 -3.00 43.79 10.34
C SER A 3 -1.84 42.96 9.81
N THR A 4 -1.84 41.66 10.11
CA THR A 4 -1.22 40.65 9.24
C THR A 4 -2.18 39.47 9.10
N ASN A 5 -3.03 39.59 8.10
CA ASN A 5 -3.75 38.47 7.51
C ASN A 5 -2.79 37.58 6.71
N ALA A 6 -3.24 36.33 6.56
CA ALA A 6 -2.90 35.39 5.49
C ALA A 6 -1.56 34.62 5.62
N THR A 7 -1.63 33.47 6.28
CA THR A 7 -1.10 32.24 5.68
C THR A 7 -1.95 31.04 6.13
N THR A 8 -3.21 31.01 5.71
CA THR A 8 -3.96 29.74 5.63
C THR A 8 -3.40 29.01 4.43
N LEU A 9 -2.26 28.34 4.62
CA LEU A 9 -1.72 27.41 3.64
C LEU A 9 -2.70 26.23 3.63
N PHE A 10 -3.61 26.25 2.65
CA PHE A 10 -4.42 25.10 2.29
C PHE A 10 -3.49 23.91 2.14
N TYR A 11 -3.49 23.05 3.15
CA TYR A 11 -2.89 21.72 3.08
C TYR A 11 -3.79 20.92 2.13
N MET A 12 -3.58 21.08 0.83
CA MET A 12 -4.09 20.11 -0.15
C MET A 12 -3.39 18.81 0.18
N LYS A 13 -4.07 17.95 0.94
CA LYS A 13 -3.74 16.53 1.07
C LYS A 13 -3.57 16.02 -0.37
N PRO A 14 -2.39 15.51 -0.78
CA PRO A 14 -2.31 14.82 -2.05
C PRO A 14 -3.33 13.68 -1.96
N SER A 15 -4.35 13.71 -2.81
CA SER A 15 -5.19 12.53 -2.99
C SER A 15 -4.29 11.45 -3.56
N LEU A 16 -3.74 10.63 -2.66
CA LEU A 16 -3.28 9.29 -2.98
C LEU A 16 -4.41 8.68 -3.80
N ARG A 17 -4.17 8.44 -5.10
CA ARG A 17 -5.15 7.83 -6.00
C ARG A 17 -5.44 6.46 -5.41
N GLY A 18 -6.54 6.35 -4.65
CA GLY A 18 -7.10 5.08 -4.26
C GLY A 18 -7.46 4.34 -5.54
N TYR A 19 -7.11 3.05 -5.61
CA TYR A 19 -7.59 2.21 -6.69
C TYR A 19 -9.11 2.24 -6.68
N SER A 20 -9.72 2.50 -7.84
CA SER A 20 -11.18 2.46 -7.93
C SER A 20 -11.65 1.00 -7.82
N ILE A 21 -12.90 0.80 -7.40
CA ILE A 21 -13.49 -0.55 -7.39
C ILE A 21 -13.49 -1.17 -8.80
N GLU A 22 -13.63 -0.34 -9.83
CA GLU A 22 -13.53 -0.73 -11.25
C GLU A 22 -12.14 -1.29 -11.58
N GLU A 23 -11.06 -0.66 -11.12
CA GLU A 23 -9.68 -1.14 -11.36
C GLU A 23 -9.42 -2.49 -10.66
N ILE A 24 -9.96 -2.70 -9.46
CA ILE A 24 -9.84 -3.98 -8.76
C ILE A 24 -10.62 -5.08 -9.51
N ALA A 25 -11.85 -4.77 -9.91
CA ALA A 25 -12.71 -5.67 -10.66
C ALA A 25 -12.10 -6.08 -12.01
N GLU A 26 -11.49 -5.14 -12.72
CA GLU A 26 -10.81 -5.40 -13.98
C GLU A 26 -9.65 -6.39 -13.83
N ASN A 27 -8.79 -6.19 -12.83
CA ASN A 27 -7.67 -7.11 -12.58
C ASN A 27 -8.18 -8.52 -12.24
N LEU A 28 -9.26 -8.62 -11.46
CA LEU A 28 -9.90 -9.90 -11.16
C LEU A 28 -10.44 -10.59 -12.42
N LEU A 29 -11.06 -9.83 -13.32
CA LEU A 29 -11.54 -10.34 -14.61
C LEU A 29 -10.38 -10.86 -15.47
N ILE A 30 -9.29 -10.10 -15.58
CA ILE A 30 -8.08 -10.52 -16.30
C ILE A 30 -7.53 -11.83 -15.73
N MET A 31 -7.42 -11.93 -14.39
CA MET A 31 -6.99 -13.17 -13.72
C MET A 31 -7.93 -14.36 -13.98
N LYS A 32 -9.21 -14.10 -14.23
CA LYS A 32 -10.22 -15.11 -14.59
C LYS A 32 -10.27 -15.44 -16.07
N GLY A 33 -9.36 -14.89 -16.87
CA GLY A 33 -9.22 -15.17 -18.30
C GLY A 33 -10.13 -14.33 -19.19
N PHE A 34 -10.65 -13.20 -18.69
CA PHE A 34 -11.35 -12.23 -19.53
C PHE A 34 -10.35 -11.32 -20.23
N GLU A 35 -10.66 -10.94 -21.46
CA GLU A 35 -9.99 -9.89 -22.22
C GLU A 35 -10.84 -8.62 -22.17
N ILE A 36 -10.29 -7.54 -21.61
CA ILE A 36 -10.99 -6.26 -21.50
C ILE A 36 -11.02 -5.58 -22.87
N LYS A 37 -12.22 -5.32 -23.40
CA LYS A 37 -12.42 -4.68 -24.71
C LYS A 37 -12.61 -3.17 -24.58
N GLU A 38 -13.38 -2.75 -23.58
CA GLU A 38 -13.73 -1.34 -23.39
C GLU A 38 -14.10 -1.06 -21.93
N ARG A 39 -13.85 0.16 -21.47
CA ARG A 39 -14.29 0.66 -20.15
C ARG A 39 -15.29 1.78 -20.37
N ARG A 40 -16.28 1.90 -19.50
CA ARG A 40 -17.28 2.98 -19.52
C ARG A 40 -17.93 3.14 -20.89
N LYS A 41 -18.44 2.01 -21.40
CA LYS A 41 -19.04 1.95 -22.73
C LYS A 41 -20.43 2.55 -22.69
N ASP A 42 -20.61 3.65 -23.41
CA ASP A 42 -21.94 4.19 -23.66
C ASP A 42 -22.73 3.28 -24.61
N ILE A 43 -23.97 2.97 -24.24
CA ILE A 43 -24.96 2.33 -25.10
C ILE A 43 -25.77 3.43 -25.78
N VAL A 44 -25.60 3.56 -27.09
CA VAL A 44 -26.26 4.60 -27.89
C VAL A 44 -27.31 3.97 -28.79
N VAL A 45 -28.57 4.41 -28.67
CA VAL A 45 -29.69 3.97 -29.51
C VAL A 45 -30.28 5.20 -30.21
N GLY A 46 -30.33 5.19 -31.54
CA GLY A 46 -30.83 6.34 -32.30
C GLY A 46 -30.04 7.63 -32.10
N GLY A 47 -28.75 7.54 -31.75
CA GLY A 47 -27.89 8.69 -31.46
C GLY A 47 -28.01 9.25 -30.05
N VAL A 48 -28.82 8.65 -29.18
CA VAL A 48 -28.99 9.05 -27.78
C VAL A 48 -28.31 8.02 -26.86
N PRO A 49 -27.40 8.45 -25.96
CA PRO A 49 -26.89 7.59 -24.90
C PRO A 49 -28.02 7.24 -23.93
N ILE A 50 -28.32 5.95 -23.76
CA ILE A 50 -29.42 5.47 -22.92
C ILE A 50 -28.95 4.73 -21.68
N ALA A 51 -27.70 4.24 -21.68
CA ALA A 51 -27.09 3.52 -20.57
C ALA A 51 -25.56 3.52 -20.72
N GLU A 52 -24.87 3.16 -19.64
CA GLU A 52 -23.42 2.95 -19.59
C GLU A 52 -23.15 1.54 -19.05
N ILE A 53 -22.06 0.92 -19.53
CA ILE A 53 -21.53 -0.33 -19.00
C ILE A 53 -20.12 -0.04 -18.46
N ASP A 54 -19.87 -0.36 -17.19
CA ASP A 54 -18.58 -0.10 -16.54
C ASP A 54 -17.42 -0.79 -17.29
N ILE A 55 -17.60 -2.08 -17.62
CA ILE A 55 -16.58 -2.88 -18.33
C ILE A 55 -17.25 -3.76 -19.38
N LEU A 56 -16.76 -3.71 -20.61
CA LEU A 56 -17.06 -4.68 -21.66
C LEU A 56 -15.85 -5.63 -21.80
N ALA A 57 -16.08 -6.93 -21.65
CA ALA A 57 -15.01 -7.92 -21.73
C ALA A 57 -15.44 -9.17 -22.51
N GLU A 58 -14.48 -9.91 -23.04
CA GLU A 58 -14.71 -11.17 -23.75
C GLU A 58 -14.04 -12.32 -23.01
N LYS A 59 -14.70 -13.48 -22.96
CA LYS A 59 -14.11 -14.72 -22.45
C LYS A 59 -14.65 -15.91 -23.24
N GLU A 60 -13.75 -16.76 -23.73
CA GLU A 60 -14.12 -17.98 -24.47
C GLU A 60 -15.06 -17.70 -25.67
N GLY A 61 -14.87 -16.56 -26.34
CA GLY A 61 -15.68 -16.12 -27.49
C GLY A 61 -17.03 -15.50 -27.14
N GLU A 62 -17.31 -15.32 -25.85
CA GLU A 62 -18.56 -14.74 -25.35
C GLU A 62 -18.30 -13.32 -24.83
N LEU A 63 -19.16 -12.38 -25.24
CA LEU A 63 -19.08 -10.98 -24.83
C LEU A 63 -19.88 -10.79 -23.54
N TYR A 64 -19.30 -10.07 -22.58
CA TYR A 64 -19.89 -9.80 -21.27
C TYR A 64 -20.04 -8.30 -21.04
N ALA A 65 -21.23 -7.88 -20.63
CA ALA A 65 -21.51 -6.55 -20.11
C ALA A 65 -21.43 -6.59 -18.58
N ILE A 66 -20.46 -5.88 -18.02
CA ILE A 66 -20.08 -6.01 -16.62
C ILE A 66 -20.37 -4.73 -15.86
N GLU A 67 -21.13 -4.86 -14.78
CA GLU A 67 -21.39 -3.79 -13.80
C GLU A 67 -20.56 -4.06 -12.53
N VAL A 68 -19.98 -3.02 -11.95
CA VAL A 68 -19.15 -3.10 -10.74
C VAL A 68 -19.79 -2.30 -9.60
N LYS A 69 -20.02 -2.95 -8.46
CA LYS A 69 -20.55 -2.32 -7.25
C LYS A 69 -19.55 -2.43 -6.11
N ALA A 70 -19.33 -1.32 -5.42
CA ALA A 70 -18.48 -1.29 -4.22
C ALA A 70 -19.09 -2.03 -3.02
N GLY A 71 -20.41 -2.15 -2.98
CA GLY A 71 -21.18 -2.78 -1.91
C GLY A 71 -21.93 -4.04 -2.35
N ARG A 72 -22.99 -4.36 -1.62
CA ARG A 72 -23.89 -5.47 -1.94
C ARG A 72 -24.76 -5.15 -3.16
N VAL A 73 -25.02 -6.17 -3.96
CA VAL A 73 -25.82 -6.11 -5.19
C VAL A 73 -27.31 -6.15 -4.86
N SER A 74 -28.04 -5.14 -5.31
CA SER A 74 -29.49 -5.03 -5.13
C SER A 74 -30.27 -5.56 -6.33
N LEU A 75 -31.59 -5.77 -6.15
CA LEU A 75 -32.51 -6.15 -7.22
C LEU A 75 -32.50 -5.14 -8.39
N THR A 76 -32.29 -3.85 -8.10
CA THR A 76 -32.20 -2.81 -9.13
C THR A 76 -30.95 -3.01 -9.97
N ASP A 77 -29.81 -3.29 -9.35
CA ASP A 77 -28.54 -3.52 -10.06
C ASP A 77 -28.63 -4.77 -10.96
N ILE A 78 -29.25 -5.84 -10.47
CA ILE A 78 -29.54 -7.06 -11.25
C ILE A 78 -30.36 -6.76 -12.50
N ARG A 79 -31.41 -5.95 -12.37
CA ARG A 79 -32.25 -5.57 -13.51
C ARG A 79 -31.51 -4.66 -14.49
N GLN A 80 -30.70 -3.74 -13.97
CA GLN A 80 -29.92 -2.80 -14.77
C GLN A 80 -28.88 -3.54 -15.61
N VAL A 81 -28.06 -4.40 -15.01
CA VAL A 81 -27.02 -5.14 -15.74
C VAL A 81 -27.64 -6.07 -16.79
N TYR A 82 -28.77 -6.72 -16.47
CA TYR A 82 -29.51 -7.53 -17.43
C TYR A 82 -30.01 -6.72 -18.62
N ALA A 83 -30.69 -5.59 -18.36
CA ALA A 83 -31.21 -4.74 -19.42
C ALA A 83 -30.08 -4.20 -20.33
N ASN A 84 -28.98 -3.74 -19.73
CA ASN A 84 -27.82 -3.22 -20.45
C ASN A 84 -27.15 -4.30 -21.31
N ALA A 85 -26.99 -5.51 -20.78
CA ALA A 85 -26.40 -6.63 -21.52
C ALA A 85 -27.25 -7.02 -22.75
N VAL A 86 -28.58 -7.07 -22.59
CA VAL A 86 -29.52 -7.37 -23.69
C VAL A 86 -29.43 -6.34 -24.80
N LEU A 87 -29.29 -5.05 -24.47
CA LEU A 87 -29.20 -3.97 -25.46
C LEU A 87 -28.02 -4.10 -26.42
N ILE A 88 -26.95 -4.79 -26.00
CA ILE A 88 -25.74 -5.00 -26.81
C ILE A 88 -25.46 -6.47 -27.14
N ASN A 89 -26.43 -7.35 -26.90
CA ASN A 89 -26.32 -8.80 -27.12
C ASN A 89 -25.08 -9.43 -26.43
N ALA A 90 -24.88 -9.08 -25.17
CA ALA A 90 -23.83 -9.62 -24.31
C ALA A 90 -24.43 -10.41 -23.13
N LYS A 91 -23.62 -11.23 -22.48
CA LYS A 91 -23.97 -11.90 -21.22
C LYS A 91 -23.85 -10.92 -20.05
N PRO A 92 -24.85 -10.83 -19.16
CA PRO A 92 -24.79 -9.97 -17.99
C PRO A 92 -23.88 -10.58 -16.92
N LEU A 93 -22.99 -9.77 -16.37
CA LEU A 93 -22.18 -10.15 -15.20
C LEU A 93 -22.09 -8.97 -14.24
N ILE A 94 -22.23 -9.22 -12.94
CA ILE A 94 -22.09 -8.19 -11.92
C ILE A 94 -21.08 -8.57 -10.86
N ILE A 95 -20.27 -7.60 -10.46
CA ILE A 95 -19.22 -7.76 -9.46
C ILE A 95 -19.60 -6.94 -8.23
N GLY A 96 -19.62 -7.54 -7.04
CA GLY A 96 -19.97 -6.82 -5.80
C GLY A 96 -19.64 -7.62 -4.54
N ARG A 97 -20.05 -7.16 -3.36
CA ARG A 97 -19.76 -7.81 -2.05
C ARG A 97 -20.87 -8.75 -1.58
N GLY A 98 -21.47 -9.50 -2.50
CA GLY A 98 -22.62 -10.37 -2.26
C GLY A 98 -23.97 -9.68 -2.46
N TYR A 99 -25.07 -10.37 -2.15
CA TYR A 99 -26.44 -9.89 -2.38
C TYR A 99 -26.96 -9.03 -1.21
N SER A 100 -27.79 -8.03 -1.49
CA SER A 100 -28.44 -7.21 -0.45
C SER A 100 -29.48 -8.00 0.35
N ASP A 101 -30.15 -8.94 -0.31
CA ASP A 101 -31.23 -9.77 0.21
C ASP A 101 -31.45 -11.00 -0.67
N LYS A 102 -32.30 -11.92 -0.21
CA LYS A 102 -32.65 -13.14 -0.93
C LYS A 102 -33.38 -12.87 -2.25
N ALA A 103 -34.14 -11.79 -2.37
CA ALA A 103 -34.85 -11.48 -3.61
C ALA A 103 -33.88 -11.12 -4.74
N SER A 104 -32.78 -10.44 -4.41
CA SER A 104 -31.71 -10.09 -5.33
C SER A 104 -30.95 -11.35 -5.80
N GLU A 105 -30.70 -12.29 -4.89
CA GLU A 105 -30.10 -13.59 -5.22
C GLU A 105 -30.99 -14.42 -6.16
N GLU A 106 -32.26 -14.58 -5.82
CA GLU A 106 -33.19 -15.36 -6.64
C GLU A 106 -33.44 -14.70 -8.01
N ALA A 107 -33.45 -13.37 -8.09
CA ALA A 107 -33.56 -12.66 -9.36
C ALA A 107 -32.33 -12.87 -10.26
N ALA A 108 -31.12 -12.85 -9.69
CA ALA A 108 -29.90 -13.13 -10.45
C ALA A 108 -29.91 -14.54 -11.05
N LYS A 109 -30.33 -15.54 -10.28
CA LYS A 109 -30.49 -16.93 -10.74
C LYS A 109 -31.55 -17.03 -11.84
N ALA A 110 -32.72 -16.42 -11.64
CA ALA A 110 -33.83 -16.47 -12.59
C ALA A 110 -33.50 -15.81 -13.94
N LEU A 111 -32.68 -14.76 -13.92
CA LEU A 111 -32.23 -14.04 -15.11
C LEU A 111 -30.89 -14.56 -15.68
N ASN A 112 -30.33 -15.63 -15.08
CA ASN A 112 -29.06 -16.23 -15.45
C ASN A 112 -27.91 -15.21 -15.54
N ILE A 113 -27.79 -14.37 -14.50
CA ILE A 113 -26.74 -13.36 -14.39
C ILE A 113 -25.57 -13.95 -13.60
N ASP A 114 -24.36 -13.86 -14.17
CA ASP A 114 -23.14 -14.24 -13.48
C ASP A 114 -22.82 -13.22 -12.38
N VAL A 115 -22.62 -13.69 -11.15
CA VAL A 115 -22.27 -12.83 -10.01
C VAL A 115 -20.91 -13.22 -9.45
N ILE A 116 -19.98 -12.26 -9.44
CA ILE A 116 -18.68 -12.42 -8.78
C ILE A 116 -18.72 -11.68 -7.45
N ILE A 117 -18.60 -12.44 -6.35
CA ILE A 117 -18.53 -11.88 -5.00
C ILE A 117 -17.08 -11.54 -4.68
N LEU A 118 -16.76 -10.25 -4.58
CA LEU A 118 -15.41 -9.73 -4.29
C LEU A 118 -14.86 -10.21 -2.96
N ASP A 119 -15.70 -10.39 -1.95
CA ASP A 119 -15.28 -10.83 -0.61
C ASP A 119 -14.66 -12.25 -0.66
N ASP A 120 -15.05 -13.08 -1.64
CA ASP A 120 -14.42 -14.40 -1.86
C ASP A 120 -12.96 -14.27 -2.35
N TYR A 121 -12.56 -13.09 -2.85
CA TYR A 121 -11.23 -12.81 -3.40
C TYR A 121 -10.42 -11.80 -2.56
N LEU A 122 -11.10 -11.01 -1.71
CA LEU A 122 -10.50 -9.99 -0.85
C LEU A 122 -10.75 -10.36 0.61
N SER A 123 -9.85 -11.14 1.22
CA SER A 123 -9.91 -11.51 2.65
C SER A 123 -9.55 -10.35 3.60
N PHE A 124 -10.03 -9.14 3.32
CA PHE A 124 -9.96 -7.97 4.19
C PHE A 124 -11.40 -7.50 4.45
N THR A 125 -11.82 -7.39 5.71
CA THR A 125 -13.23 -7.07 6.03
C THR A 125 -13.65 -5.68 5.53
N SER A 126 -12.70 -4.76 5.31
CA SER A 126 -12.88 -3.54 4.52
C SER A 126 -11.56 -2.92 4.02
N LEU A 127 -11.62 -1.93 3.12
CA LEU A 127 -10.42 -1.17 2.68
C LEU A 127 -9.83 -0.35 3.82
N GLU A 128 -10.69 0.17 4.70
CA GLU A 128 -10.32 0.90 5.90
C GLU A 128 -9.57 0.00 6.89
N GLU A 129 -9.95 -1.28 7.00
CA GLU A 129 -9.20 -2.25 7.81
C GLU A 129 -7.84 -2.59 7.21
N LEU A 130 -7.74 -2.67 5.88
CA LEU A 130 -6.47 -2.85 5.20
C LEU A 130 -5.56 -1.63 5.41
N GLU A 131 -6.08 -0.41 5.23
CA GLU A 131 -5.37 0.84 5.50
C GLU A 131 -4.90 0.91 6.95
N ALA A 132 -5.79 0.66 7.91
CA ALA A 132 -5.46 0.64 9.33
C ALA A 132 -4.38 -0.40 9.67
N SER A 133 -4.43 -1.58 9.04
CA SER A 133 -3.43 -2.63 9.24
C SER A 133 -2.07 -2.22 8.67
N ILE A 134 -2.06 -1.63 7.47
CA ILE A 134 -0.83 -1.11 6.84
C ILE A 134 -0.24 0.01 7.69
N ASP A 135 -1.05 0.98 8.12
CA ASP A 135 -0.63 2.09 8.97
C ASP A 135 -0.02 1.60 10.28
N GLN A 136 -0.68 0.63 10.95
CA GLN A 136 -0.14 0.04 12.18
C GLN A 136 1.20 -0.65 11.95
N VAL A 137 1.35 -1.38 10.84
CA VAL A 137 2.63 -2.02 10.48
C VAL A 137 3.71 -0.97 10.20
N ILE A 138 3.40 0.08 9.45
CA ILE A 138 4.34 1.16 9.12
C ILE A 138 4.76 1.88 10.41
N VAL A 139 3.81 2.36 11.21
CA VAL A 139 4.06 3.07 12.47
C VAL A 139 4.90 2.20 13.41
N LYS A 140 4.56 0.92 13.56
CA LYS A 140 5.34 -0.02 14.39
C LYS A 140 6.78 -0.13 13.91
N ASN A 141 7.02 -0.34 12.61
CA ASN A 141 8.39 -0.44 12.08
C ASN A 141 9.15 0.89 12.21
N LEU A 142 8.50 2.03 12.00
CA LEU A 142 9.12 3.35 12.20
C LEU A 142 9.50 3.57 13.67
N LEU A 143 8.59 3.30 14.61
CA LEU A 143 8.88 3.41 16.04
C LEU A 143 10.05 2.50 16.44
N GLU A 144 10.08 1.28 15.92
CA GLU A 144 11.19 0.35 16.13
C GLU A 144 12.50 0.91 15.53
N LEU A 145 12.47 1.63 14.41
CA LEU A 145 13.69 2.13 13.75
C LEU A 145 14.37 3.20 14.60
N PHE A 146 13.57 3.99 15.33
CA PHE A 146 14.03 5.08 16.17
C PHE A 146 14.14 4.72 17.66
N SER A 147 13.80 3.50 18.07
CA SER A 147 13.84 3.08 19.48
C SER A 147 15.24 2.65 19.98
N PHE A 148 16.30 2.99 19.25
CA PHE A 148 17.68 2.68 19.63
C PHE A 148 18.15 3.54 20.83
N ASN A 149 19.01 2.95 21.66
CA ASN A 149 19.58 3.59 22.84
C ASN A 149 21.05 3.96 22.63
N ILE A 150 21.36 5.24 22.78
CA ILE A 150 22.71 5.79 22.61
C ILE A 150 23.52 5.91 23.90
N LYS A 151 22.93 5.61 25.08
CA LYS A 151 23.53 5.93 26.38
C LYS A 151 24.87 5.23 26.65
N ASN A 152 25.19 4.13 25.96
CA ASN A 152 26.42 3.34 26.16
C ASN A 152 27.10 2.92 24.83
N ILE A 153 27.01 3.77 23.79
CA ILE A 153 27.67 3.50 22.51
C ILE A 153 29.20 3.64 22.69
N THR A 154 29.96 2.64 22.26
CA THR A 154 31.43 2.65 22.26
C THR A 154 32.00 3.13 20.93
N SER A 155 33.30 3.40 20.87
CA SER A 155 33.99 3.71 19.61
C SER A 155 33.95 2.55 18.60
N ILE A 156 33.97 1.30 19.10
CA ILE A 156 33.85 0.08 18.30
C ILE A 156 32.44 -0.02 17.71
N ASP A 157 31.41 0.34 18.49
CA ASP A 157 30.03 0.38 18.02
C ASP A 157 29.86 1.40 16.90
N LEU A 158 30.41 2.60 17.07
CA LEU A 158 30.35 3.64 16.03
C LEU A 158 31.04 3.21 14.73
N LYS A 159 32.22 2.58 14.82
CA LYS A 159 32.91 2.01 13.66
C LYS A 159 32.06 0.92 12.99
N THR A 160 31.43 0.07 13.80
CA THR A 160 30.56 -1.01 13.30
C THR A 160 29.33 -0.43 12.60
N ILE A 161 28.68 0.57 13.19
CA ILE A 161 27.54 1.29 12.60
C ILE A 161 27.92 1.90 11.26
N ASP A 162 29.08 2.57 11.18
CA ASP A 162 29.55 3.18 9.94
C ASP A 162 29.79 2.13 8.84
N VAL A 163 30.45 1.02 9.17
CA VAL A 163 30.67 -0.07 8.20
C VAL A 163 29.35 -0.69 7.76
N LEU A 164 28.43 -0.97 8.69
CA LEU A 164 27.11 -1.53 8.38
C LEU A 164 26.30 -0.59 7.47
N ALA A 165 26.32 0.72 7.74
CA ALA A 165 25.59 1.72 6.97
C ALA A 165 26.09 1.81 5.52
N ASN A 166 27.41 1.66 5.32
CA ASN A 166 28.07 1.87 4.04
C ASN A 166 28.39 0.56 3.28
N SER A 167 27.88 -0.59 3.72
CA SER A 167 28.10 -1.89 3.04
C SER A 167 26.83 -2.35 2.34
N LYS A 168 26.96 -2.94 1.14
CA LYS A 168 25.81 -3.45 0.37
C LYS A 168 25.34 -4.81 0.87
N THR A 169 26.25 -5.62 1.40
CA THR A 169 25.97 -6.99 1.86
C THR A 169 26.56 -7.29 3.23
N PHE A 170 26.03 -8.32 3.90
CA PHE A 170 26.56 -8.81 5.18
C PHE A 170 28.01 -9.29 5.05
N SER A 171 28.36 -9.91 3.92
CA SER A 171 29.74 -10.37 3.67
C SER A 171 30.70 -9.20 3.58
N GLU A 172 30.36 -8.18 2.80
CA GLU A 172 31.17 -6.97 2.64
C GLU A 172 31.40 -6.27 3.98
N ALA A 173 30.36 -6.18 4.83
CA ALA A 173 30.50 -5.59 6.16
C ALA A 173 31.49 -6.37 7.04
N ALA A 174 31.48 -7.71 6.97
CA ALA A 174 32.41 -8.56 7.72
C ALA A 174 33.85 -8.36 7.22
N ASP A 175 34.03 -8.35 5.89
CA ASP A 175 35.33 -8.13 5.25
C ASP A 175 35.92 -6.77 5.62
N ARG A 176 35.10 -5.71 5.60
CA ARG A 176 35.51 -4.34 5.98
C ARG A 176 35.80 -4.17 7.47
N LEU A 177 35.20 -4.98 8.32
CA LEU A 177 35.54 -5.06 9.74
C LEU A 177 36.72 -6.01 10.01
N SER A 178 37.20 -6.71 8.99
CA SER A 178 38.26 -7.73 9.09
C SER A 178 37.90 -8.84 10.09
N VAL A 179 36.63 -9.25 10.09
CA VAL A 179 36.09 -10.34 10.91
C VAL A 179 35.37 -11.34 10.04
N ASP A 180 35.21 -12.57 10.52
CA ASP A 180 34.35 -13.54 9.85
C ASP A 180 32.85 -13.23 10.07
N LYS A 181 31.99 -13.85 9.25
CA LYS A 181 30.53 -13.66 9.28
C LYS A 181 29.91 -14.02 10.63
N ARG A 182 30.43 -15.03 11.33
CA ARG A 182 29.92 -15.46 12.64
C ARG A 182 30.26 -14.43 13.70
N THR A 183 31.48 -13.92 13.67
CA THR A 183 31.94 -12.85 14.56
C THR A 183 31.13 -11.57 14.35
N LEU A 184 30.87 -11.16 13.10
CA LEU A 184 29.96 -10.05 12.82
C LEU A 184 28.54 -10.30 13.38
N GLY A 185 28.02 -11.51 13.22
CA GLY A 185 26.72 -11.90 13.78
C GLY A 185 26.68 -11.75 15.30
N ASN A 186 27.76 -12.11 16.00
CA ASN A 186 27.87 -11.95 17.45
C ASN A 186 27.94 -10.47 17.87
N ILE A 187 28.68 -9.64 17.13
CA ILE A 187 28.74 -8.18 17.39
C ILE A 187 27.34 -7.56 17.26
N ILE A 188 26.62 -7.87 16.17
CA ILE A 188 25.25 -7.37 15.97
C ILE A 188 24.31 -7.87 17.08
N LYS A 189 24.47 -9.12 17.53
CA LYS A 189 23.70 -9.69 18.63
C LYS A 189 23.94 -8.92 19.94
N ASP A 190 25.19 -8.63 20.29
CA ASP A 190 25.54 -7.85 21.48
C ASP A 190 24.99 -6.41 21.41
N MET A 191 25.17 -5.73 20.27
CA MET A 191 24.61 -4.39 20.05
C MET A 191 23.09 -4.36 20.23
N ARG A 192 22.40 -5.45 19.87
CA ARG A 192 20.97 -5.62 20.10
C ARG A 192 20.61 -5.81 21.55
N GLU A 193 21.33 -6.65 22.28
CA GLU A 193 21.11 -6.87 23.71
C GLU A 193 21.31 -5.57 24.51
N ARG A 194 22.21 -4.68 24.05
CA ARG A 194 22.40 -3.34 24.58
C ARG A 194 21.42 -2.29 24.06
N GLY A 195 20.50 -2.66 23.16
CA GLY A 195 19.49 -1.78 22.58
C GLY A 195 20.02 -0.75 21.58
N ILE A 196 21.24 -0.91 21.06
CA ILE A 196 21.83 -0.03 20.05
C ILE A 196 21.23 -0.30 18.67
N LEU A 197 20.92 -1.56 18.37
CA LEU A 197 20.19 -2.00 17.18
C LEU A 197 18.90 -2.70 17.61
N THR A 198 17.83 -2.51 16.86
CA THR A 198 16.51 -3.10 17.15
C THR A 198 16.03 -4.00 16.00
N PHE A 199 16.44 -3.71 14.75
CA PHE A 199 16.08 -4.53 13.60
C PHE A 199 16.95 -5.78 13.44
N THR A 200 16.31 -6.92 13.13
CA THR A 200 17.01 -8.22 13.02
C THR A 200 16.59 -9.09 11.85
N ARG A 201 15.60 -8.66 11.05
CA ARG A 201 14.99 -9.52 10.03
C ARG A 201 15.87 -9.72 8.80
N SER A 202 16.63 -8.70 8.40
CA SER A 202 17.53 -8.76 7.25
C SER A 202 18.71 -7.81 7.40
N PHE A 203 19.78 -8.06 6.64
CA PHE A 203 20.90 -7.12 6.58
C PHE A 203 20.46 -5.74 6.06
N ASN A 204 19.49 -5.67 5.14
CA ASN A 204 18.96 -4.40 4.63
C ASN A 204 18.32 -3.55 5.73
N THR A 205 17.58 -4.18 6.64
CA THR A 205 16.97 -3.46 7.77
C THR A 205 18.01 -3.00 8.80
N ILE A 206 19.04 -3.81 9.04
CA ILE A 206 20.17 -3.42 9.89
C ILE A 206 20.94 -2.25 9.27
N ARG A 207 21.21 -2.31 7.96
CA ARG A 207 21.85 -1.24 7.19
C ARG A 207 21.03 0.05 7.23
N LEU A 208 19.70 -0.04 7.06
CA LEU A 208 18.81 1.12 7.15
C LEU A 208 18.91 1.78 8.52
N GLN A 209 18.81 0.99 9.59
CA GLN A 209 18.93 1.52 10.94
C GLN A 209 20.32 2.12 11.21
N ALA A 210 21.39 1.45 10.78
CA ALA A 210 22.75 1.97 10.90
C ALA A 210 22.94 3.30 10.15
N ASN A 211 22.31 3.48 8.97
CA ASN A 211 22.30 4.75 8.25
C ASN A 211 21.62 5.87 9.06
N ILE A 212 20.47 5.57 9.67
CA ILE A 212 19.75 6.53 10.53
C ILE A 212 20.61 6.93 11.72
N ILE A 213 21.17 5.96 12.45
CA ILE A 213 22.00 6.20 13.63
C ILE A 213 23.24 7.02 13.24
N SER A 214 23.94 6.66 12.16
CA SER A 214 25.13 7.38 11.68
C SER A 214 24.83 8.85 11.36
N LYS A 215 23.73 9.12 10.64
CA LYS A 215 23.31 10.50 10.32
C LYS A 215 22.92 11.31 11.55
N LEU A 216 22.23 10.70 12.52
CA LEU A 216 21.86 11.36 13.77
C LEU A 216 23.08 11.65 14.64
N ALA A 217 24.05 10.72 14.70
CA ALA A 217 25.32 10.94 15.39
C ALA A 217 26.11 12.10 14.77
N PHE A 218 26.20 12.15 13.44
CA PHE A 218 26.82 13.26 12.72
C PHE A 218 26.14 14.60 13.03
N PHE A 219 24.81 14.64 13.00
CA PHE A 219 24.04 15.85 13.30
C PHE A 219 24.25 16.33 14.74
N TYR A 220 24.27 15.41 15.71
CA TYR A 220 24.59 15.72 17.12
C TYR A 220 26.01 16.30 17.27
N MET A 221 27.00 15.74 16.58
CA MET A 221 28.37 16.28 16.59
C MET A 221 28.44 17.69 16.00
N LEU A 222 27.71 17.93 14.89
CA LEU A 222 27.67 19.24 14.24
C LEU A 222 27.07 20.31 15.15
N ILE A 223 25.93 20.02 15.80
CA ILE A 223 25.29 20.92 16.75
C ILE A 223 26.25 21.25 17.91
N ASN A 224 26.89 20.24 18.50
CA ASN A 224 27.82 20.46 19.61
C ASN A 224 29.04 21.30 19.20
N LYS A 225 29.54 21.12 17.98
CA LYS A 225 30.65 21.92 17.44
C LYS A 225 30.23 23.38 17.28
N ILE A 226 29.05 23.64 16.73
CA ILE A 226 28.50 25.00 16.59
C ILE A 226 28.33 25.63 17.97
N TYR A 227 27.65 24.95 18.90
CA TYR A 227 27.38 25.46 20.24
C TYR A 227 28.67 25.80 21.03
N LYS A 228 29.69 24.93 20.95
CA LYS A 228 31.00 25.17 21.60
C LYS A 228 31.76 26.34 20.98
N ASN A 229 31.59 26.61 19.69
CA ASN A 229 32.22 27.74 19.04
C ASN A 229 31.51 29.05 19.41
N THR A 230 30.17 29.07 19.46
CA THR A 230 29.39 30.25 19.87
C THR A 230 29.65 30.66 21.33
N LEU A 231 29.87 29.70 22.23
CA LEU A 231 30.22 29.97 23.64
C LEU A 231 31.68 30.37 23.86
N LYS A 232 32.57 30.17 22.88
CA LYS A 232 33.97 30.65 22.94
C LYS A 232 34.13 32.07 22.41
N GLU A 233 33.14 32.58 21.69
CA GLU A 233 33.10 33.91 21.10
C GLU A 233 32.24 34.90 21.91
N ALA A 234 31.64 34.46 23.03
CA ALA A 234 30.89 35.26 24.00
C ALA A 234 31.68 35.41 25.31
#